data_AF-A0A091KB27-F1
#
_entry.id   AF-A0A091KB27-F1
#
_cell.length_a   1.000
_cell.length_b   1.000
_cell.length_c   1.000
_cell.angle_alpha   90.00
_cell.angle_beta   90.00
_cell.angle_gamma   90.00
#
_symmetry.space_group_name_H-M   'P 1'
#
loop_
_entity.id
_entity.type
_entity.pdbx_description
1 polymer ?
#
loop_
_entity_poly.entity_id
_entity_poly.type
_entity_poly.pdbx_seq_one_letter_code
_entity_poly.pdbx_strand_id
1 'polypeptide(L)'
;KGGGHKGKQKFKVKEMYLTKLLSTKVAIHSVVERLFRSIWTLPNNKAPVAIKYFFDFLDAQAESKKITDPDVVHIWKTNSLPLRFWVNILKNPQFVFDIKKTSHIDGCLSVIAQAFMDAFSLAEQTLGKEAPTNKLLYAKDIPLYKKEVKAYYKAIRDLPPLTTSEVEEFLTQESKKHENEFNEKVALNEICRYIVKYYDEV
;
A
#
# COMPACT_ATOMS: atom_id res chain seq x y z
N LYS A 1 49.43 -35.97 22.88
CA LYS A 1 49.84 -34.55 22.77
C LYS A 1 49.26 -33.99 21.48
N GLY A 2 48.41 -32.97 21.57
CA GLY A 2 48.03 -32.00 20.52
C GLY A 2 47.33 -32.55 19.26
N GLY A 3 46.15 -32.13 18.88
CA GLY A 3 45.30 -31.06 19.37
C GLY A 3 44.08 -30.99 18.47
N GLY A 4 42.89 -31.26 19.02
CA GLY A 4 41.67 -30.81 18.40
C GLY A 4 41.59 -29.29 18.54
N HIS A 5 41.37 -28.58 17.44
CA HIS A 5 40.73 -27.27 17.50
C HIS A 5 39.93 -27.01 16.22
N LYS A 6 38.63 -27.22 16.40
CA LYS A 6 37.52 -26.37 15.95
C LYS A 6 37.51 -26.05 14.46
N GLY A 7 36.61 -26.76 13.77
CA GLY A 7 36.11 -26.39 12.46
C GLY A 7 35.90 -24.89 12.38
N LYS A 8 36.39 -24.29 11.30
CA LYS A 8 35.94 -22.97 10.87
C LYS A 8 34.42 -23.05 10.81
N GLN A 9 33.78 -22.51 11.84
CA GLN A 9 32.36 -22.21 11.83
C GLN A 9 32.07 -21.61 10.46
N LYS A 10 31.01 -22.11 9.81
CA LYS A 10 30.38 -21.42 8.69
C LYS A 10 30.13 -19.98 9.11
N PHE A 11 31.11 -19.09 8.97
CA PHE A 11 30.94 -17.65 8.98
C PHE A 11 29.88 -17.44 7.91
N LYS A 12 28.67 -17.13 8.36
CA LYS A 12 27.46 -17.25 7.55
C LYS A 12 27.64 -16.33 6.36
N VAL A 13 27.95 -16.91 5.22
CA VAL A 13 28.09 -16.25 3.91
C VAL A 13 26.93 -15.24 3.67
N LYS A 14 25.75 -15.48 4.25
CA LYS A 14 24.60 -14.57 4.32
C LYS A 14 24.88 -13.18 4.95
N GLU A 15 25.69 -13.07 5.99
CA GLU A 15 25.97 -11.79 6.68
C GLU A 15 26.84 -10.86 5.83
N MET A 16 27.75 -11.42 5.01
CA MET A 16 28.59 -10.63 4.07
C MET A 16 27.76 -9.96 2.97
N TYR A 17 26.59 -10.54 2.63
CA TYR A 17 25.67 -9.95 1.64
C TYR A 17 24.74 -8.88 2.23
N LEU A 18 24.64 -8.75 3.56
CA LEU A 18 23.84 -7.69 4.19
C LEU A 18 24.35 -6.30 3.83
N THR A 19 25.67 -6.12 3.77
CA THR A 19 26.27 -4.84 3.35
C THR A 19 25.89 -4.50 1.91
N LYS A 20 25.82 -5.49 1.00
CA LYS A 20 25.38 -5.25 -0.39
C LYS A 20 23.90 -4.89 -0.49
N LEU A 21 23.04 -5.51 0.33
CA LEU A 21 21.63 -5.13 0.43
C LEU A 21 21.48 -3.70 0.94
N LEU A 22 22.26 -3.32 1.95
CA LEU A 22 22.29 -1.95 2.47
C LEU A 22 22.78 -0.96 1.42
N SER A 23 23.86 -1.26 0.71
CA SER A 23 24.36 -0.41 -0.40
C SER A 23 23.30 -0.21 -1.48
N THR A 24 22.58 -1.28 -1.84
CA THR A 24 21.49 -1.18 -2.84
C THR A 24 20.34 -0.34 -2.31
N LYS A 25 19.91 -0.55 -1.05
CA LYS A 25 18.88 0.26 -0.39
C LYS A 25 19.24 1.73 -0.43
N VAL A 26 20.47 2.09 -0.03
CA VAL A 26 20.96 3.47 -0.02
C VAL A 26 20.93 4.07 -1.42
N ALA A 27 21.38 3.32 -2.45
CA ALA A 27 21.42 3.81 -3.83
C ALA A 27 20.03 4.17 -4.38
N ILE A 28 18.99 3.39 -4.05
CA ILE A 28 17.62 3.62 -4.55
C ILE A 28 16.74 4.42 -3.58
N HIS A 29 17.25 4.75 -2.39
CA HIS A 29 16.44 5.25 -1.28
C HIS A 29 15.68 6.52 -1.63
N SER A 30 16.34 7.49 -2.26
CA SER A 30 15.74 8.77 -2.64
C SER A 30 14.57 8.62 -3.63
N VAL A 31 14.62 7.62 -4.50
CA VAL A 31 13.53 7.29 -5.43
C VAL A 31 12.36 6.68 -4.68
N VAL A 32 12.63 5.74 -3.76
CA VAL A 32 11.60 5.12 -2.91
C VAL A 32 10.91 6.17 -2.04
N GLU A 33 11.65 7.06 -1.40
CA GLU A 33 11.08 8.14 -0.59
C GLU A 33 10.20 9.07 -1.41
N ARG A 34 10.65 9.45 -2.60
CA ARG A 34 9.87 10.32 -3.49
C ARG A 34 8.57 9.65 -3.91
N LEU A 35 8.61 8.36 -4.24
CA LEU A 35 7.42 7.58 -4.56
C LEU A 35 6.44 7.54 -3.38
N PHE A 36 6.93 7.17 -2.21
CA PHE A 36 6.13 7.10 -0.98
C PHE A 36 5.47 8.43 -0.65
N ARG A 37 6.26 9.52 -0.62
CA ARG A 37 5.73 10.85 -0.36
C ARG A 37 4.78 11.32 -1.45
N SER A 38 4.97 10.92 -2.72
CA SER A 38 4.01 11.25 -3.78
C SER A 38 2.64 10.60 -3.57
N ILE A 39 2.58 9.46 -2.85
CA ILE A 39 1.33 8.75 -2.54
C ILE A 39 0.59 9.42 -1.36
N TRP A 40 1.31 9.81 -0.31
CA TRP A 40 0.70 10.37 0.93
C TRP A 40 0.93 11.88 1.12
N THR A 41 1.16 12.63 0.05
CA THR A 41 1.20 14.10 0.09
C THR A 41 0.00 14.67 -0.66
N LEU A 42 -0.54 15.77 -0.16
CA LEU A 42 -1.67 16.48 -0.78
C LEU A 42 -1.15 17.67 -1.60
N PRO A 43 -1.06 17.58 -2.93
CA PRO A 43 -0.66 18.72 -3.74
C PRO A 43 -1.69 19.86 -3.59
N ASN A 44 -1.22 21.07 -3.34
CA ASN A 44 -2.06 22.27 -3.13
C ASN A 44 -3.14 22.09 -2.04
N ASN A 45 -2.89 21.26 -1.02
CA ASN A 45 -3.86 20.90 0.01
C ASN A 45 -5.17 20.34 -0.57
N LYS A 46 -5.11 19.62 -1.70
CA LYS A 46 -6.25 18.91 -2.28
C LYS A 46 -5.97 17.42 -2.31
N ALA A 47 -6.95 16.63 -1.88
CA ALA A 47 -6.96 15.18 -2.04
C ALA A 47 -7.70 14.77 -3.33
N PRO A 48 -7.37 13.62 -3.93
CA PRO A 48 -8.19 13.04 -4.99
C PRO A 48 -9.64 12.85 -4.51
N VAL A 49 -10.61 13.20 -5.36
CA VAL A 49 -12.06 13.17 -5.04
C VAL A 49 -12.46 11.81 -4.47
N ALA A 50 -12.06 10.72 -5.14
CA ALA A 50 -12.36 9.35 -4.69
C ALA A 50 -11.80 9.03 -3.30
N ILE A 51 -10.60 9.51 -2.95
CA ILE A 51 -9.99 9.26 -1.64
C ILE A 51 -10.73 10.03 -0.55
N LYS A 52 -10.97 11.34 -0.77
CA LYS A 52 -11.69 12.16 0.20
C LYS A 52 -13.10 11.63 0.44
N TYR A 53 -13.85 11.39 -0.63
CA TYR A 53 -15.20 10.84 -0.55
C TYR A 53 -15.24 9.50 0.19
N PHE A 54 -14.37 8.56 -0.17
CA PHE A 54 -14.36 7.24 0.45
C PHE A 54 -13.90 7.28 1.91
N PHE A 55 -12.96 8.15 2.28
CA PHE A 55 -12.53 8.29 3.67
C PHE A 55 -13.59 8.96 4.54
N ASP A 56 -14.30 9.96 4.02
CA ASP A 56 -15.45 10.57 4.71
C ASP A 56 -16.56 9.53 4.91
N PHE A 57 -16.81 8.67 3.91
CA PHE A 57 -17.73 7.54 4.05
C PHE A 57 -17.32 6.60 5.19
N LEU A 58 -16.04 6.22 5.29
CA LEU A 58 -15.56 5.37 6.39
C LEU A 58 -15.71 6.05 7.76
N ASP A 59 -15.45 7.35 7.84
CA ASP A 59 -15.62 8.14 9.05
C ASP A 59 -17.11 8.16 9.49
N ALA A 60 -18.02 8.42 8.55
CA ALA A 60 -19.47 8.39 8.80
C ALA A 60 -19.96 6.97 9.19
N GLN A 61 -19.39 5.92 8.60
CA GLN A 61 -19.71 4.54 8.99
C GLN A 61 -19.26 4.24 10.43
N ALA A 62 -18.10 4.72 10.84
CA ALA A 62 -17.62 4.57 12.21
C ALA A 62 -18.52 5.32 13.20
N GLU A 63 -18.92 6.55 12.87
CA GLU A 63 -19.86 7.34 13.67
C GLU A 63 -21.23 6.64 13.80
N SER A 64 -21.78 6.15 12.70
CA SER A 64 -23.07 5.40 12.70
C SER A 64 -23.04 4.17 13.62
N LYS A 65 -21.86 3.55 13.75
CA LYS A 65 -21.61 2.37 14.59
C LYS A 65 -21.15 2.73 16.00
N LYS A 66 -21.11 4.03 16.34
CA LYS A 66 -20.65 4.58 17.62
C LYS A 66 -19.23 4.14 17.98
N ILE A 67 -18.38 3.97 16.97
CA ILE A 67 -16.96 3.62 17.15
C ILE A 67 -16.21 4.91 17.48
N THR A 68 -15.68 4.99 18.69
CA THR A 68 -14.92 6.16 19.18
C THR A 68 -13.40 5.96 19.09
N ASP A 69 -12.94 4.74 18.87
CA ASP A 69 -11.53 4.40 18.74
C ASP A 69 -11.00 4.81 17.34
N PRO A 70 -10.10 5.80 17.25
CA PRO A 70 -9.53 6.24 15.97
C PRO A 70 -8.68 5.17 15.27
N ASP A 71 -8.18 4.18 16.00
CA ASP A 71 -7.35 3.12 15.43
C ASP A 71 -8.16 2.22 14.48
N VAL A 72 -9.45 2.01 14.77
CA VAL A 72 -10.35 1.23 13.91
C VAL A 72 -10.49 1.88 12.54
N VAL A 73 -10.73 3.18 12.50
CA VAL A 73 -10.86 3.96 11.26
C VAL A 73 -9.54 3.98 10.49
N HIS A 74 -8.42 4.13 11.19
CA HIS A 74 -7.08 4.03 10.60
C HIS A 74 -6.86 2.67 9.93
N ILE A 75 -7.26 1.58 10.59
CA ILE A 75 -7.18 0.21 10.05
C ILE A 75 -8.07 0.07 8.83
N TRP A 76 -9.29 0.59 8.84
CA TRP A 76 -10.18 0.54 7.67
C TRP A 76 -9.58 1.26 6.48
N LYS A 77 -9.13 2.51 6.65
CA LYS A 77 -8.49 3.32 5.59
C LYS A 77 -7.25 2.62 5.02
N THR A 78 -6.44 2.01 5.88
CA THR A 78 -5.23 1.27 5.49
C THR A 78 -5.55 -0.02 4.73
N ASN A 79 -6.55 -0.78 5.19
CA ASN A 79 -6.95 -2.04 4.59
C ASN A 79 -7.75 -1.86 3.30
N SER A 80 -8.33 -0.68 3.07
CA SER A 80 -9.10 -0.38 1.86
C SER A 80 -8.26 0.20 0.73
N LEU A 81 -7.36 1.14 1.01
CA LEU A 81 -6.65 1.89 -0.03
C LEU A 81 -5.17 1.47 -0.15
N PRO A 82 -4.26 1.71 0.82
CA PRO A 82 -2.87 1.27 0.75
C PRO A 82 -2.72 -0.22 0.45
N LEU A 83 -3.43 -1.08 1.17
CA LEU A 83 -3.28 -2.52 1.06
C LEU A 83 -3.84 -3.10 -0.25
N ARG A 84 -5.01 -2.63 -0.71
CA ARG A 84 -5.70 -3.21 -1.88
C ARG A 84 -5.24 -2.59 -3.19
N PHE A 85 -5.00 -1.29 -3.20
CA PHE A 85 -4.65 -0.55 -4.40
C PHE A 85 -3.13 -0.32 -4.48
N TRP A 86 -2.55 0.44 -3.56
CA TRP A 86 -1.16 0.88 -3.69
C TRP A 86 -0.14 -0.25 -3.63
N VAL A 87 -0.29 -1.21 -2.70
CA VAL A 87 0.58 -2.40 -2.68
C VAL A 87 0.48 -3.19 -3.98
N ASN A 88 -0.72 -3.28 -4.58
CA ASN A 88 -0.90 -4.00 -5.83
C ASN A 88 -0.14 -3.30 -6.98
N ILE A 89 -0.26 -1.98 -7.09
CA ILE A 89 0.49 -1.18 -8.10
C ILE A 89 2.00 -1.24 -7.85
N LEU A 90 2.46 -1.08 -6.60
CA LEU A 90 3.87 -1.14 -6.22
C LEU A 90 4.50 -2.49 -6.56
N LYS A 91 3.76 -3.58 -6.32
CA LYS A 91 4.23 -4.92 -6.65
C LYS A 91 4.09 -5.25 -8.12
N ASN A 92 3.11 -4.68 -8.82
CA ASN A 92 2.79 -5.02 -10.21
C ASN A 92 2.86 -3.79 -11.13
N PRO A 93 4.06 -3.21 -11.33
CA PRO A 93 4.23 -2.03 -12.18
C PRO A 93 3.83 -2.28 -13.65
N GLN A 94 3.81 -3.54 -14.09
CA GLN A 94 3.33 -3.92 -15.43
C GLN A 94 1.84 -3.66 -15.67
N PHE A 95 1.05 -3.37 -14.61
CA PHE A 95 -0.33 -2.91 -14.76
C PHE A 95 -0.43 -1.46 -15.22
N VAL A 96 0.65 -0.68 -15.07
CA VAL A 96 0.69 0.75 -15.41
C VAL A 96 1.62 1.01 -16.58
N PHE A 97 2.71 0.26 -16.69
CA PHE A 97 3.75 0.45 -17.70
C PHE A 97 3.95 -0.81 -18.52
N ASP A 98 4.29 -0.65 -19.80
CA ASP A 98 4.69 -1.76 -20.65
C ASP A 98 6.12 -2.21 -20.31
N ILE A 99 6.25 -3.08 -19.30
CA ILE A 99 7.53 -3.59 -18.82
C ILE A 99 7.46 -5.08 -18.52
N LYS A 100 8.56 -5.79 -18.81
CA LYS A 100 8.74 -7.19 -18.40
C LYS A 100 9.24 -7.27 -16.97
N LYS A 101 8.35 -7.62 -16.05
CA LYS A 101 8.70 -7.89 -14.64
C LYS A 101 9.41 -9.24 -14.50
N THR A 102 10.63 -9.24 -13.96
CA THR A 102 11.37 -10.46 -13.62
C THR A 102 11.11 -10.89 -12.17
N SER A 103 11.36 -12.16 -11.85
CA SER A 103 11.23 -12.69 -10.48
C SER A 103 12.15 -12.00 -9.48
N HIS A 104 13.33 -11.55 -9.92
CA HIS A 104 14.24 -10.79 -9.06
C HIS A 104 13.66 -9.43 -8.68
N ILE A 105 13.12 -8.69 -9.67
CA ILE A 105 12.46 -7.41 -9.43
C ILE A 105 11.21 -7.58 -8.57
N ASP A 106 10.44 -8.66 -8.73
CA ASP A 106 9.31 -9.00 -7.85
C ASP A 106 9.72 -9.09 -6.37
N GLY A 107 10.85 -9.74 -6.10
CA GLY A 107 11.42 -9.83 -4.74
C GLY A 107 11.79 -8.45 -4.19
N CYS A 108 12.46 -7.61 -4.99
CA CYS A 108 12.83 -6.25 -4.59
C CYS A 108 11.60 -5.37 -4.31
N LEU A 109 10.60 -5.39 -5.20
CA LEU A 109 9.36 -4.64 -5.04
C LEU A 109 8.54 -5.14 -3.84
N SER A 110 8.59 -6.44 -3.55
CA SER A 110 7.95 -6.99 -2.35
C SER A 110 8.58 -6.47 -1.05
N VAL A 111 9.90 -6.26 -1.03
CA VAL A 111 10.59 -5.63 0.12
C VAL A 111 10.16 -4.17 0.27
N ILE A 112 10.09 -3.42 -0.83
CA ILE A 112 9.64 -2.01 -0.81
C ILE A 112 8.16 -1.91 -0.39
N ALA A 113 7.28 -2.76 -0.94
CA ALA A 113 5.88 -2.80 -0.57
C ALA A 113 5.65 -3.19 0.89
N GLN A 114 6.51 -4.06 1.46
CA GLN A 114 6.47 -4.34 2.89
C GLN A 114 6.84 -3.11 3.72
N ALA A 115 7.91 -2.39 3.37
CA ALA A 115 8.29 -1.15 4.05
C ALA A 115 7.19 -0.08 3.93
N PHE A 116 6.53 -0.01 2.77
CA PHE A 116 5.35 0.83 2.57
C PHE A 116 4.23 0.47 3.54
N MET A 117 3.85 -0.81 3.64
CA MET A 117 2.79 -1.24 4.58
C MET A 117 3.17 -1.04 6.06
N ASP A 118 4.45 -1.22 6.40
CA ASP A 118 4.95 -0.99 7.75
C ASP A 118 4.78 0.49 8.17
N ALA A 119 4.80 1.43 7.22
CA ALA A 119 4.52 2.85 7.47
C ALA A 119 3.06 3.13 7.89
N PHE A 120 2.13 2.26 7.52
CA PHE A 120 0.72 2.39 7.92
C PHE A 120 0.39 1.58 9.18
N SER A 121 1.34 0.82 9.73
CA SER A 121 1.09 0.01 10.92
C SER A 121 0.98 0.86 12.19
N LEU A 122 -0.04 0.57 13.00
CA LEU A 122 -0.19 1.16 14.34
C LEU A 122 0.75 0.52 15.38
N ALA A 123 1.21 -0.70 15.14
CA ALA A 123 2.07 -1.43 16.07
C ALA A 123 3.50 -0.91 16.07
N GLU A 124 4.04 -0.58 17.25
CA GLU A 124 5.45 -0.22 17.37
C GLU A 124 6.36 -1.38 16.97
N GLN A 125 7.42 -1.08 16.22
CA GLN A 125 8.35 -2.11 15.74
C GLN A 125 9.51 -2.27 16.72
N THR A 126 9.49 -3.35 17.52
CA THR A 126 10.65 -3.81 18.27
C THR A 126 11.42 -4.84 17.45
N LEU A 127 12.51 -4.42 16.82
CA LEU A 127 13.30 -5.30 15.95
C LEU A 127 14.46 -5.91 16.74
N GLY A 128 14.33 -7.20 17.03
CA GLY A 128 15.39 -8.03 17.63
C GLY A 128 16.33 -8.62 16.58
N LYS A 129 17.34 -9.38 17.04
CA LYS A 129 18.33 -10.06 16.18
C LYS A 129 17.72 -11.09 15.22
N GLU A 130 16.52 -11.56 15.49
CA GLU A 130 15.78 -12.53 14.66
C GLU A 130 14.81 -11.88 13.68
N ALA A 131 14.76 -10.55 13.64
CA ALA A 131 13.87 -9.85 12.72
C ALA A 131 14.24 -10.15 11.24
N PRO A 132 13.23 -10.29 10.36
CA PRO A 132 13.46 -10.46 8.93
C PRO A 132 14.33 -9.33 8.36
N THR A 133 15.30 -9.69 7.49
CA THR A 133 16.26 -8.74 6.91
C THR A 133 15.58 -7.56 6.21
N ASN A 134 14.46 -7.80 5.52
CA ASN A 134 13.69 -6.74 4.84
C ASN A 134 13.13 -5.70 5.82
N LYS A 135 12.73 -6.10 7.04
CA LYS A 135 12.32 -5.16 8.08
C LYS A 135 13.50 -4.38 8.64
N LEU A 136 14.63 -5.05 8.84
CA LEU A 136 15.87 -4.41 9.30
C LEU A 136 16.38 -3.33 8.31
N LEU A 137 16.18 -3.51 7.00
CA LEU A 137 16.63 -2.57 5.96
C LEU A 137 15.97 -1.19 6.04
N TYR A 138 14.71 -1.12 6.47
CA TYR A 138 13.92 0.12 6.54
C TYR A 138 13.58 0.55 7.97
N ALA A 139 14.01 -0.22 8.97
CA ALA A 139 13.75 -0.01 10.40
C ALA A 139 13.88 1.43 10.88
N LYS A 140 14.93 2.13 10.41
CA LYS A 140 15.23 3.52 10.81
C LYS A 140 14.31 4.54 10.17
N ASP A 141 13.71 4.22 9.01
CA ASP A 141 12.89 5.14 8.23
C ASP A 141 11.40 5.01 8.62
N ILE A 142 10.94 3.81 9.00
CA ILE A 142 9.53 3.53 9.34
C ILE A 142 8.93 4.51 10.37
N PRO A 143 9.60 4.89 11.47
CA PRO A 143 9.02 5.84 12.43
C PRO A 143 8.68 7.20 11.80
N LEU A 144 9.51 7.68 10.88
CA LEU A 144 9.23 8.93 10.15
C LEU A 144 8.04 8.74 9.21
N TYR A 145 8.01 7.66 8.44
CA TYR A 145 6.89 7.40 7.52
C TYR A 145 5.56 7.24 8.24
N LYS A 146 5.54 6.59 9.42
CA LYS A 146 4.34 6.53 10.27
C LYS A 146 3.83 7.90 10.68
N LYS A 147 4.74 8.83 11.02
CA LYS A 147 4.37 10.22 11.34
C LYS A 147 3.77 10.93 10.13
N GLU A 148 4.38 10.78 8.96
CA GLU A 148 3.87 11.36 7.69
C GLU A 148 2.50 10.80 7.33
N VAL A 149 2.28 9.47 7.42
CA VAL A 149 1.00 8.82 7.16
C VAL A 149 -0.10 9.28 8.12
N LYS A 150 0.20 9.39 9.42
CA LYS A 150 -0.74 9.93 10.41
C LYS A 150 -1.14 11.37 10.06
N ALA A 151 -0.17 12.19 9.63
CA ALA A 151 -0.43 13.55 9.18
C ALA A 151 -1.28 13.58 7.90
N TYR A 152 -1.04 12.69 6.94
CA TYR A 152 -1.82 12.56 5.70
C TYR A 152 -3.30 12.23 5.97
N TYR A 153 -3.59 11.21 6.79
CA TYR A 153 -4.98 10.87 7.14
C TYR A 153 -5.68 11.99 7.89
N LYS A 154 -4.96 12.66 8.81
CA LYS A 154 -5.49 13.86 9.48
C LYS A 154 -5.78 14.98 8.48
N ALA A 155 -4.86 15.27 7.57
CA ALA A 155 -5.02 16.32 6.58
C ALA A 155 -6.24 16.08 5.68
N ILE A 156 -6.47 14.84 5.20
CA ILE A 156 -7.66 14.50 4.41
C ILE A 156 -8.94 14.71 5.21
N ARG A 157 -8.97 14.24 6.46
CA ARG A 157 -10.15 14.38 7.32
C ARG A 157 -10.48 15.85 7.57
N ASP A 158 -9.45 16.67 7.77
CA ASP A 158 -9.61 18.11 8.06
C ASP A 158 -9.96 18.94 6.80
N LEU A 159 -9.97 18.34 5.59
CA LEU A 159 -10.50 19.00 4.38
C LEU A 159 -12.02 19.18 4.45
N PRO A 160 -12.56 20.24 3.80
CA PRO A 160 -14.01 20.38 3.64
C PRO A 160 -14.65 19.13 3.02
N PRO A 161 -15.88 18.77 3.43
CA PRO A 161 -16.60 17.68 2.79
C PRO A 161 -16.89 18.03 1.33
N LEU A 162 -16.89 17.01 0.48
CA LEU A 162 -17.28 17.16 -0.92
C LEU A 162 -18.78 17.35 -1.04
N THR A 163 -19.22 18.24 -1.93
CA THR A 163 -20.63 18.37 -2.26
C THR A 163 -21.07 17.21 -3.17
N THR A 164 -22.37 16.88 -3.13
CA THR A 164 -22.94 15.86 -4.03
C THR A 164 -22.69 16.19 -5.50
N SER A 165 -22.82 17.47 -5.88
CA SER A 165 -22.58 17.93 -7.25
C SER A 165 -21.13 17.69 -7.71
N GLU A 166 -20.14 17.93 -6.85
CA GLU A 166 -18.73 17.69 -7.19
C GLU A 166 -18.46 16.19 -7.44
N VAL A 167 -19.06 15.32 -6.64
CA VAL A 167 -18.92 13.87 -6.78
C VAL A 167 -19.62 13.38 -8.04
N GLU A 168 -20.85 13.84 -8.30
CA GLU A 168 -21.61 13.49 -9.51
C GLU A 168 -20.93 13.97 -10.78
N GLU A 169 -20.37 15.17 -10.77
CA GLU A 169 -19.62 15.71 -11.90
C GLU A 169 -18.37 14.84 -12.16
N PHE A 170 -17.59 14.53 -11.13
CA PHE A 170 -16.42 13.67 -11.24
C PHE A 170 -16.78 12.29 -11.81
N LEU A 171 -17.81 11.63 -11.26
CA LEU A 171 -18.25 10.31 -11.73
C LEU A 171 -18.78 10.34 -13.17
N THR A 172 -19.51 11.40 -13.54
CA THR A 172 -20.03 11.58 -14.91
C THR A 172 -18.91 11.79 -15.91
N GLN A 173 -17.90 12.61 -15.55
CA GLN A 173 -16.74 12.86 -16.40
C GLN A 173 -15.94 11.58 -16.65
N GLU A 174 -15.63 10.82 -15.59
CA GLU A 174 -14.92 9.54 -15.74
C GLU A 174 -15.76 8.49 -16.50
N SER A 175 -17.07 8.43 -16.29
CA SER A 175 -17.95 7.52 -17.04
C SER A 175 -17.94 7.82 -18.55
N LYS A 176 -18.07 9.10 -18.92
CA LYS A 176 -18.04 9.53 -20.34
C LYS A 176 -16.70 9.26 -21.00
N LYS A 177 -15.61 9.47 -20.26
CA LYS A 177 -14.24 9.25 -20.76
C LYS A 177 -14.00 7.78 -21.13
N HIS A 178 -14.60 6.85 -20.40
CA HIS A 178 -14.37 5.42 -20.55
C HIS A 178 -15.56 4.63 -21.16
N GLU A 179 -16.61 5.32 -21.61
CA GLU A 179 -17.89 4.74 -22.08
C GLU A 179 -17.72 3.66 -23.16
N ASN A 180 -16.75 3.82 -24.05
CA ASN A 180 -16.54 2.92 -25.19
C ASN A 180 -15.27 2.07 -25.09
N GLU A 181 -14.62 2.05 -23.91
CA GLU A 181 -13.39 1.27 -23.70
C GLU A 181 -13.67 -0.21 -23.38
N PHE A 182 -14.86 -0.53 -22.87
CA PHE A 182 -15.22 -1.88 -22.41
C PHE A 182 -16.47 -2.41 -23.10
N ASN A 183 -16.54 -3.72 -23.31
CA ASN A 183 -17.71 -4.38 -23.91
C ASN A 183 -18.68 -4.86 -22.83
N GLU A 184 -19.71 -4.07 -22.56
CA GLU A 184 -20.73 -4.37 -21.56
C GLU A 184 -21.48 -5.67 -21.84
N LYS A 185 -21.78 -5.96 -23.12
CA LYS A 185 -22.52 -7.17 -23.50
C LYS A 185 -21.75 -8.44 -23.10
N VAL A 186 -20.43 -8.44 -23.27
CA VAL A 186 -19.58 -9.58 -22.85
C VAL A 186 -19.58 -9.70 -21.32
N ALA A 187 -19.42 -8.59 -20.59
CA ALA A 187 -19.46 -8.60 -19.13
C ALA A 187 -20.81 -9.12 -18.60
N LEU A 188 -21.93 -8.65 -19.16
CA LEU A 188 -23.28 -9.09 -18.78
C LEU A 188 -23.49 -10.59 -19.03
N ASN A 189 -23.03 -11.12 -20.16
CA ASN A 189 -23.13 -12.55 -20.44
C ASN A 189 -22.39 -13.40 -19.40
N GLU A 190 -21.21 -12.97 -18.95
CA GLU A 190 -20.46 -13.66 -17.90
C GLU A 190 -21.17 -13.58 -16.55
N ILE A 191 -21.73 -12.41 -16.20
CA ILE A 191 -22.51 -12.22 -14.96
C ILE A 191 -23.77 -13.09 -14.97
N CYS A 192 -24.49 -13.16 -16.08
CA CYS A 192 -25.71 -13.97 -16.21
C CYS A 192 -25.47 -15.46 -15.90
N ARG A 193 -24.26 -15.99 -16.16
CA ARG A 193 -23.92 -17.37 -15.78
C ARG A 193 -24.00 -17.59 -14.27
N TYR A 194 -23.63 -16.60 -13.47
CA TYR A 194 -23.76 -16.67 -12.02
C TYR A 194 -25.21 -16.59 -11.58
N ILE A 195 -26.01 -15.71 -12.20
CA ILE A 195 -27.45 -15.59 -11.90
C ILE A 195 -28.17 -16.91 -12.15
N VAL A 196 -27.92 -17.55 -13.29
CA VAL A 196 -28.53 -18.85 -13.61
C VAL A 196 -28.06 -19.94 -12.64
N LYS A 197 -26.77 -19.94 -12.29
CA LYS A 197 -26.20 -20.95 -11.39
C LYS A 197 -26.78 -20.88 -9.98
N TYR A 198 -27.10 -19.67 -9.50
CA TYR A 198 -27.59 -19.41 -8.15
C TYR A 198 -29.03 -18.88 -8.19
N TYR A 199 -29.82 -19.30 -9.18
CA TYR A 199 -31.14 -18.76 -9.44
C TYR A 199 -32.10 -18.96 -8.27
N ASP A 200 -31.98 -20.09 -7.56
CA ASP A 200 -32.88 -20.42 -6.46
C ASP A 200 -32.55 -19.62 -5.18
N GLU A 201 -31.32 -19.09 -5.06
CA GLU A 201 -30.88 -18.29 -3.91
C GLU A 201 -31.03 -16.77 -4.10
N VAL A 202 -31.11 -16.28 -5.34
CA VAL A 202 -31.24 -14.85 -5.70
C VAL A 202 -32.71 -14.44 -5.75
#